data_AF-A0A9E8MX36-F1
#
_entry.id   AF-A0A9E8MX36-F1
#
_cell.length_a   1.000
_cell.length_b   1.000
_cell.length_c   1.000
_cell.angle_alpha   90.00
_cell.angle_beta   90.00
_cell.angle_gamma   90.00
#
_symmetry.space_group_name_H-M   'P 1'
#
loop_
_entity.id
_entity.type
_entity.pdbx_description
1 polymer ?
#
loop_
_entity_poly.entity_id
_entity_poly.type
_entity_poly.pdbx_seq_one_letter_code
_entity_poly.pdbx_strand_id
1 'polypeptide(L)' 'MKKIGLVLSGGGALGVAHPALIKTIEAHGYRPNLISGTSAGACIGALYNWDMAPKPCLIL' A
#
# COMPACT_ATOMS: atom_id res chain seq x y z
N MET A 1 -11.18 -11.85 -14.00
CA MET A 1 -10.07 -11.02 -13.47
C MET A 1 -9.36 -11.79 -12.36
N LYS A 2 -8.02 -11.83 -12.34
CA LYS A 2 -7.28 -12.47 -11.24
C LYS A 2 -7.35 -11.58 -10.01
N LYS A 3 -7.77 -12.14 -8.88
CA LYS A 3 -7.80 -11.44 -7.59
C LYS A 3 -6.41 -11.52 -6.96
N ILE A 4 -5.85 -10.39 -6.55
CA ILE A 4 -4.53 -10.30 -5.93
C ILE A 4 -4.67 -9.79 -4.50
N GLY A 5 -4.11 -10.52 -3.55
CA GLY A 5 -3.97 -10.06 -2.16
C GLY A 5 -2.56 -9.51 -1.91
N LEU A 6 -2.47 -8.35 -1.27
CA LEU A 6 -1.22 -7.71 -0.86
C LEU A 6 -1.10 -7.71 0.67
N VAL A 7 0.04 -8.14 1.19
CA VAL A 7 0.32 -8.17 2.64
C VAL A 7 1.47 -7.21 2.95
N LEU A 8 1.23 -6.24 3.84
CA LEU A 8 2.19 -5.21 4.24
C LEU A 8 2.65 -5.48 5.69
N SER A 9 3.92 -5.87 5.84
CA SER A 9 4.49 -6.16 7.17
C SER A 9 4.57 -4.90 8.05
N GLY A 10 4.65 -5.11 9.36
CA GLY A 10 5.12 -4.08 10.28
C GLY A 10 6.60 -3.74 10.05
N GLY A 11 6.99 -2.52 10.42
CA GLY A 11 8.38 -2.05 10.28
C GLY A 11 8.68 -0.65 10.84
N GLY A 12 7.75 -0.04 11.56
CA GLY A 12 7.92 1.32 12.09
C GLY A 12 8.28 2.33 11.00
N ALA A 13 9.37 3.08 11.21
CA ALA A 13 9.89 4.06 10.25
C ALA A 13 10.25 3.46 8.88
N LEU A 14 10.65 2.18 8.81
CA LEU A 14 10.92 1.52 7.52
C LEU A 14 9.64 1.27 6.71
N GLY A 15 8.47 1.43 7.34
CA GLY A 15 7.17 1.29 6.71
C GLY A 15 6.88 2.33 5.62
N VAL A 16 7.66 3.42 5.54
CA VAL A 16 7.57 4.44 4.47
C VAL A 16 7.91 3.90 3.07
N ALA A 17 8.46 2.68 2.97
CA ALA A 17 8.72 2.02 1.69
C ALA A 17 7.45 1.38 1.07
N HIS A 18 6.45 1.01 1.87
CA HIS A 18 5.20 0.39 1.37
C HIS A 18 4.45 1.23 0.32
N PRO A 19 4.31 2.56 0.47
CA PRO A 19 3.77 3.47 -0.56
C PRO A 19 4.40 3.30 -1.96
N ALA A 20 5.73 3.32 -2.02
CA ALA A 20 6.48 3.22 -3.27
C ALA A 20 6.33 1.83 -3.91
N LEU A 21 6.30 0.78 -3.08
CA LEU A 21 6.02 -0.59 -3.52
C LEU A 21 4.64 -0.68 -4.20
N ILE A 22 3.59 -0.17 -3.56
CA ILE A 22 2.22 -0.21 -4.08
C ILE A 22 2.14 0.49 -5.45
N LYS A 23 2.73 1.68 -5.57
CA LYS A 23 2.76 2.41 -6.85
C LYS A 23 3.51 1.64 -7.94
N THR A 24 4.60 0.95 -7.57
CA THR A 24 5.42 0.18 -8.51
C THR A 24 4.67 -1.04 -9.03
N ILE A 25 4.00 -1.80 -8.17
CA ILE A 25 3.21 -2.97 -8.61
C ILE A 25 2.02 -2.56 -9.48
N GLU A 26 1.37 -1.42 -9.18
CA GLU A 26 0.29 -0.87 -10.01
C GLU A 26 0.79 -0.45 -11.40
N ALA A 27 1.98 0.17 -11.47
CA ALA A 27 2.61 0.52 -12.74
C ALA A 27 2.93 -0.70 -13.62
N HIS A 28 3.12 -1.87 -13.00
CA HIS A 28 3.28 -3.15 -13.69
C HIS A 28 1.95 -3.86 -14.01
N GLY A 29 0.81 -3.20 -13.78
CA GLY A 29 -0.52 -3.74 -14.08
C GLY A 29 -1.11 -4.63 -12.99
N TYR A 30 -0.47 -4.71 -11.81
CA TYR A 30 -0.99 -5.46 -10.67
C TYR A 30 -1.71 -4.51 -9.71
N ARG A 31 -3.06 -4.53 -9.75
CA ARG A 31 -3.89 -3.83 -8.76
C ARG A 31 -4.35 -4.81 -7.68
N PRO A 32 -4.01 -4.59 -6.40
CA PRO A 32 -4.50 -5.41 -5.30
C PRO A 32 -6.01 -5.26 -5.15
N ASN A 33 -6.70 -6.36 -4.86
CA ASN A 33 -8.13 -6.36 -4.53
C ASN A 33 -8.37 -6.50 -3.02
N LEU A 34 -7.36 -6.95 -2.29
CA LEU A 34 -7.38 -7.13 -0.85
C LEU A 34 -6.02 -6.70 -0.31
N ILE A 35 -6.04 -5.92 0.78
CA ILE A 35 -4.82 -5.53 1.48
C ILE A 35 -4.98 -5.93 2.95
N SER A 36 -3.93 -6.56 3.49
CA SER A 36 -3.77 -6.81 4.91
C SER A 36 -2.45 -6.22 5.38
N GLY A 37 -2.37 -5.76 6.62
CA GLY A 37 -1.10 -5.28 7.15
C GLY A 37 -1.06 -5.18 8.66
N THR A 38 0.13 -4.91 9.21
CA THR A 38 0.36 -4.77 10.66
C THR A 38 1.09 -3.47 10.96
N SER A 39 0.66 -2.73 11.99
CA SER A 39 1.28 -1.45 12.40
C SER A 39 1.42 -0.48 11.21
N ALA A 40 2.63 -0.04 10.86
CA ALA A 40 2.88 0.84 9.71
C ALA A 40 2.27 0.31 8.40
N GLY A 41 2.37 -1.00 8.13
CA GLY A 41 1.73 -1.61 6.95
C GLY A 41 0.20 -1.56 6.99
N ALA A 42 -0.41 -1.66 8.18
CA ALA A 42 -1.86 -1.50 8.35
C ALA A 42 -2.29 -0.05 8.09
N CYS A 43 -1.55 0.92 8.63
CA CYS A 43 -1.83 2.34 8.40
C CYS A 43 -1.74 2.70 6.91
N ILE A 44 -0.66 2.30 6.22
CA ILE A 44 -0.51 2.57 4.80
C ILE A 44 -1.58 1.84 3.97
N GLY A 45 -1.87 0.57 4.27
CA GLY A 45 -2.92 -0.18 3.58
C GLY A 45 -4.31 0.43 3.76
N ALA A 46 -4.62 0.95 4.94
CA ALA A 46 -5.85 1.68 5.22
C ALA A 46 -5.90 3.01 4.46
N LEU A 47 -4.82 3.78 4.47
CA LEU A 47 -4.71 5.05 3.74
C LEU A 47 -4.80 4.88 2.22
N TYR A 48 -4.31 3.77 1.68
CA TYR A 48 -4.42 3.47 0.26
C TYR A 48 -5.86 3.11 -0.16
N ASN A 49 -6.64 2.47 0.72
CA ASN A 49 -8.03 2.08 0.43
C ASN A 49 -9.06 3.16 0.80
N TRP A 50 -8.74 4.03 1.76
CA TRP A 50 -9.50 5.24 2.01
C TRP A 50 -9.28 6.16 0.80
N ASP A 51 -10.34 6.69 0.19
CA ASP A 51 -10.38 7.43 -1.09
C ASP A 51 -9.54 8.74 -1.14
N MET A 52 -8.49 8.84 -0.31
CA MET A 52 -7.31 9.65 -0.52
C MET A 52 -6.57 9.15 -1.77
N ALA A 53 -7.11 9.51 -2.94
CA ALA A 53 -6.44 9.38 -4.23
C ALA A 53 -4.94 9.72 -4.10
N PRO A 54 -4.03 9.01 -4.80
CA PRO A 54 -2.59 9.03 -4.56
C PRO A 54 -1.99 10.38 -4.96
N LYS A 55 -2.12 11.36 -4.08
CA LYS A 55 -1.63 12.72 -4.21
C LYS A 55 -1.41 13.22 -2.78
N PRO A 56 -0.41 14.04 -2.53
CA PRO A 56 1.02 13.78 -2.37
C PRO A 56 1.41 13.30 -0.95
N CYS A 57 0.47 12.97 -0.06
CA CYS A 57 0.75 12.76 1.38
C CYS A 57 1.59 11.51 1.74
N LEU A 58 1.92 10.66 0.77
CA LEU A 58 2.65 9.41 0.99
C LEU A 58 4.14 9.49 0.60
N ILE A 59 4.64 10.69 0.25
CA ILE A 59 6.04 11.00 -0.11
C ILE A 59 6.65 11.97 0.90
N LEU A 60 6.47 11.69 2.20
CA LEU A 60 7.27 12.27 3.27
C LEU A 60 8.10 11.16 3.91
#